data_AF-A0A554J0A0-F1
#
_entry.id   AF-A0A554J0A0-F1
#
_cell.length_a   1.000
_cell.length_b   1.000
_cell.length_c   1.000
_cell.angle_alpha   90.00
_cell.angle_beta   90.00
_cell.angle_gamma   90.00
#
_symmetry.space_group_name_H-M   'P 1'
#
loop_
_entity.id
_entity.type
_entity.pdbx_description
1 polymer ?
#
loop_
_entity_poly.entity_id
_entity_poly.type
_entity_poly.pdbx_seq_one_letter_code
_entity_poly.pdbx_strand_id
1 'polypeptide(L)'
;MNILLETLKKYKVLGVVFVISLLFGVYALFFRSETPSEDILITTSPESSEVDAVSVDLIALLLSLKTIDIDTTLFSDDRFKSLTDFSVELVRQEVGRPNPFLPIGR
;
A
#
# COMPACT_ATOMS: atom_id res chain seq x y z
N MET A 1 -47.13 -4.40 46.43
CA MET A 1 -45.89 -5.01 45.89
C MET A 1 -46.16 -5.95 44.69
N ASN A 2 -47.32 -5.91 44.00
CA ASN A 2 -47.61 -6.84 42.90
C ASN A 2 -47.45 -6.20 41.51
N ILE A 3 -47.61 -4.87 41.41
CA ILE A 3 -47.49 -4.12 40.16
C ILE A 3 -46.06 -4.19 39.60
N LEU A 4 -45.04 -4.11 40.46
CA LEU A 4 -43.63 -4.21 40.05
C LEU A 4 -43.26 -5.61 39.53
N LEU A 5 -43.86 -6.67 40.10
CA LEU A 5 -43.62 -8.04 39.64
C LEU A 5 -44.31 -8.34 38.31
N GLU A 6 -45.50 -7.76 38.08
CA GLU A 6 -46.21 -7.90 36.80
C GLU A 6 -45.52 -7.11 35.68
N THR A 7 -45.00 -5.90 35.96
CA THR A 7 -44.19 -5.17 34.98
C THR A 7 -42.88 -5.90 34.67
N LEU A 8 -42.20 -6.47 35.67
CA LEU A 8 -41.02 -7.31 35.42
C LEU A 8 -41.33 -8.51 34.53
N LYS A 9 -42.46 -9.20 34.74
CA LYS A 9 -42.86 -10.33 33.88
C LYS A 9 -43.21 -9.89 32.46
N LYS A 10 -43.91 -8.76 32.30
CA LYS A 10 -44.29 -8.20 31.00
C LYS A 10 -43.06 -7.76 30.19
N TYR A 11 -42.06 -7.15 30.84
CA TYR A 11 -40.83 -6.70 30.20
C TYR A 11 -39.69 -7.73 30.24
N LYS A 12 -39.90 -8.93 30.81
CA LYS A 12 -38.88 -9.99 30.86
C LYS A 12 -38.39 -10.37 29.46
N VAL A 13 -39.32 -10.51 28.51
CA VAL A 13 -38.97 -10.81 27.12
C VAL A 13 -38.22 -9.63 26.49
N LEU A 14 -38.66 -8.39 26.75
CA LEU A 14 -38.03 -7.18 26.24
C LEU A 14 -36.60 -6.99 26.81
N GLY A 15 -36.40 -7.31 28.09
CA GLY A 15 -35.09 -7.27 28.74
C GLY A 15 -34.13 -8.33 28.20
N VAL A 16 -34.61 -9.54 27.94
CA VAL A 16 -33.80 -10.60 27.32
C VAL A 16 -33.38 -10.21 25.90
N VAL A 17 -34.31 -9.66 25.09
CA VAL A 17 -34.00 -9.17 23.73
C VAL A 17 -32.99 -8.01 23.78
N PHE A 18 -33.12 -7.10 24.74
CA PHE A 18 -32.16 -6.01 24.92
C PHE A 18 -30.77 -6.53 25.28
N VAL A 19 -30.66 -7.49 26.19
CA VAL A 19 -29.38 -8.12 26.56
C VAL A 19 -28.75 -8.87 25.39
N ILE A 20 -29.54 -9.60 24.60
CA ILE A 20 -29.06 -10.29 23.39
C ILE A 20 -28.58 -9.29 22.33
N SER A 21 -29.32 -8.19 22.12
CA SER A 21 -28.93 -7.12 21.21
C SER A 21 -27.62 -6.46 21.64
N LEU A 22 -27.43 -6.25 22.95
CA LEU A 22 -26.22 -5.67 23.52
C LEU A 22 -25.02 -6.63 23.38
N LEU A 23 -25.22 -7.93 23.63
CA LEU A 23 -24.21 -8.97 23.40
C LEU A 23 -23.84 -9.09 21.92
N PHE A 24 -24.82 -9.04 21.02
CA PHE A 24 -24.58 -9.07 19.58
C PHE A 24 -23.83 -7.82 19.10
N GLY A 25 -24.16 -6.64 19.65
CA GLY A 25 -23.46 -5.39 19.35
C GLY A 25 -21.99 -5.42 19.78
N VAL A 26 -21.71 -5.90 21.00
CA VAL A 26 -20.32 -6.08 21.48
C VAL A 26 -19.60 -7.13 20.64
N TYR A 27 -20.23 -8.27 20.37
CA TYR A 27 -19.66 -9.30 19.50
C TYR A 27 -19.35 -8.74 18.10
N ALA A 28 -20.30 -8.06 17.46
CA ALA A 28 -20.11 -7.48 16.12
C ALA A 28 -19.05 -6.37 16.09
N LEU A 29 -18.78 -5.68 17.21
CA LEU A 29 -17.72 -4.68 17.30
C LEU A 29 -16.34 -5.35 17.46
N PHE A 30 -16.24 -6.42 18.26
CA PHE A 30 -14.99 -7.18 18.44
C PHE A 30 -14.68 -8.15 17.29
N PHE A 31 -15.70 -8.68 16.60
CA PHE A 31 -15.59 -9.58 15.45
C PHE A 31 -15.74 -8.87 14.10
N ARG A 32 -15.77 -7.53 14.08
CA ARG A 32 -15.59 -6.75 12.84
C ARG A 32 -14.13 -6.85 12.42
N SER A 33 -13.73 -8.01 11.91
CA SER A 33 -12.52 -8.15 11.11
C SER A 33 -12.67 -7.25 9.90
N GLU A 34 -11.70 -6.37 9.70
CA GLU A 34 -11.64 -5.45 8.57
C GLU A 34 -11.85 -6.25 7.27
N THR A 35 -12.97 -6.02 6.60
CA THR A 35 -13.10 -6.34 5.18
C THR A 35 -12.35 -5.23 4.45
N PRO A 36 -11.14 -5.48 3.90
CA PRO A 36 -10.55 -4.55 2.97
C PRO A 36 -11.29 -4.78 1.65
N SER A 37 -12.41 -4.08 1.49
CA SER A 37 -13.06 -3.94 0.19
C SER A 37 -12.65 -2.59 -0.38
N GLU A 38 -11.35 -2.42 -0.60
CA GLU A 38 -10.85 -1.52 -1.63
C GLU A 38 -10.32 -2.42 -2.74
N ASP A 39 -10.89 -2.20 -3.91
CA ASP A 39 -10.59 -2.78 -5.19
C ASP A 39 -9.09 -2.63 -5.50
N ILE A 40 -8.28 -3.65 -5.16
CA ILE A 40 -6.89 -3.75 -5.57
C ILE A 40 -6.70 -5.13 -6.17
N LEU A 41 -6.48 -5.13 -7.49
CA LEU A 41 -6.01 -6.24 -8.30
C LEU A 41 -4.81 -6.94 -7.64
N ILE A 42 -5.05 -8.04 -6.94
CA ILE A 42 -4.00 -8.96 -6.51
C ILE A 42 -4.26 -10.30 -7.20
N THR A 43 -3.46 -10.56 -8.24
CA THR A 43 -3.20 -11.92 -8.72
C THR A 43 -2.72 -12.75 -7.53
N THR A 44 -3.54 -13.69 -7.11
CA THR A 44 -3.21 -14.66 -6.07
C THR A 44 -2.24 -15.69 -6.63
N SER A 45 -0.95 -15.55 -6.31
CA SER A 45 -0.02 -16.68 -6.28
C SER A 45 0.13 -17.08 -4.80
N PRO A 46 -0.20 -18.32 -4.40
CA PRO A 46 -0.13 -18.75 -3.02
C PRO A 46 1.30 -19.18 -2.70
N GLU A 47 2.15 -18.23 -2.32
CA GLU A 47 3.41 -18.52 -1.62
C GLU A 47 3.64 -17.46 -0.53
N SER A 48 2.78 -17.54 0.49
CA SER A 48 2.66 -16.61 1.60
C SER A 48 3.66 -16.96 2.70
N SER A 49 4.80 -16.25 2.75
CA SER A 49 5.50 -15.83 3.97
C SER A 49 6.71 -14.93 3.65
N GLU A 50 7.38 -15.11 2.51
CA GLU A 50 8.55 -14.31 2.12
C GLU A 50 8.20 -13.09 1.26
N VAL A 51 7.09 -13.15 0.51
CA VAL A 51 6.62 -12.07 -0.38
C VAL A 51 6.11 -10.84 0.40
N ASP A 52 5.62 -11.03 1.62
CA ASP A 52 5.15 -9.93 2.47
C ASP A 52 6.30 -9.04 2.97
N ALA A 53 7.48 -9.61 3.27
CA ALA A 53 8.63 -8.81 3.71
C ALA A 53 9.19 -7.94 2.57
N VAL A 54 9.32 -8.52 1.37
CA VAL A 54 9.85 -7.82 0.19
C VAL A 54 8.91 -6.70 -0.27
N SER A 55 7.60 -6.90 -0.18
CA SER A 55 6.63 -5.87 -0.55
C SER A 55 6.63 -4.69 0.44
N VAL A 56 6.76 -4.95 1.75
CA VAL A 56 6.87 -3.89 2.78
C VAL A 56 8.15 -3.08 2.62
N ASP A 57 9.29 -3.71 2.38
CA ASP A 57 10.57 -3.02 2.17
C ASP A 57 10.56 -2.17 0.90
N LEU A 58 9.95 -2.66 -0.19
CA LEU A 58 9.78 -1.90 -1.42
C LEU A 58 8.89 -0.68 -1.19
N ILE A 59 7.77 -0.84 -0.49
CA ILE A 59 6.87 0.28 -0.15
C ILE A 59 7.58 1.31 0.75
N ALA A 60 8.37 0.87 1.73
CA ALA A 60 9.16 1.75 2.58
C ALA A 60 10.22 2.54 1.78
N LEU A 61 10.93 1.87 0.86
CA LEU A 61 11.85 2.51 -0.07
C LEU A 61 11.13 3.53 -0.96
N LEU A 62 9.97 3.17 -1.51
CA LEU A 62 9.20 4.05 -2.38
C LEU A 62 8.67 5.28 -1.63
N LEU A 63 8.26 5.12 -0.36
CA LEU A 63 7.92 6.25 0.52
C LEU A 63 9.13 7.13 0.79
N SER A 64 10.32 6.54 1.00
CA SER A 64 11.55 7.31 1.22
C SER A 64 11.96 8.13 -0.01
N LEU A 65 11.77 7.58 -1.22
CA LEU A 65 12.06 8.27 -2.48
C LEU A 65 10.96 9.27 -2.88
N LYS A 66 9.72 9.06 -2.43
CA LYS A 66 8.61 10.02 -2.65
C LYS A 66 8.88 11.36 -1.98
N THR A 67 9.66 11.38 -0.90
CA THR A 67 10.07 12.61 -0.20
C THR A 67 11.46 13.06 -0.64
N ILE A 68 11.73 13.04 -1.96
CA ILE A 68 12.88 13.74 -2.51
C ILE A 68 12.51 15.21 -2.66
N ASP A 69 12.99 16.02 -1.71
CA ASP A 69 13.00 17.48 -1.83
C ASP A 69 14.33 17.88 -2.48
N ILE A 70 14.27 18.32 -3.75
CA ILE A 70 15.45 18.81 -4.45
C ILE A 70 15.58 20.29 -4.16
N ASP A 71 16.63 20.65 -3.41
CA ASP A 71 17.00 22.03 -3.17
C ASP A 71 17.32 22.74 -4.49
N THR A 72 16.36 23.56 -4.96
CA THR A 72 16.48 24.32 -6.19
C THR A 72 17.34 25.59 -6.06
N THR A 73 17.77 25.94 -4.84
CA THR A 73 18.58 27.14 -4.62
C THR A 73 19.95 27.03 -5.30
N LEU A 74 20.46 25.80 -5.42
CA LEU A 74 21.71 25.49 -6.12
C LEU A 74 21.66 25.92 -7.59
N PHE A 75 20.51 25.76 -8.26
CA PHE A 75 20.32 26.19 -9.65
C PHE A 75 20.19 27.72 -9.81
N SER A 76 19.92 28.43 -8.71
CA SER A 76 19.79 29.89 -8.71
C SER A 76 21.12 30.61 -8.47
N ASP A 77 22.15 29.89 -7.99
CA ASP A 77 23.49 30.40 -7.74
C ASP A 77 24.19 30.84 -9.05
N ASP A 78 24.81 32.01 -9.04
CA ASP A 78 25.54 32.54 -10.21
C ASP A 78 26.71 31.64 -10.63
N ARG A 79 27.30 30.89 -9.69
CA ARG A 79 28.33 29.89 -9.97
C ARG A 79 27.79 28.77 -10.83
N PHE A 80 26.59 28.26 -10.51
CA PHE A 80 25.92 27.22 -11.29
C PHE A 80 25.57 27.74 -12.69
N LYS A 81 25.04 28.96 -12.79
CA LYS A 81 24.71 29.60 -14.08
C LYS A 81 25.93 29.87 -14.97
N SER A 82 27.10 30.00 -14.38
CA SER A 82 28.36 30.20 -15.12
C SER A 82 28.95 28.90 -15.69
N LEU A 83 28.43 27.74 -15.32
CA LEU A 83 28.89 26.46 -15.85
C LEU A 83 28.62 26.37 -17.34
N THR A 84 29.64 25.98 -18.09
CA THR A 84 29.54 25.77 -19.53
C THR A 84 29.35 24.27 -19.79
N ASP A 85 28.40 23.93 -20.65
CA ASP A 85 28.24 22.55 -21.12
C ASP A 85 29.38 22.19 -22.08
N PHE A 86 30.14 21.15 -21.74
CA PHE A 86 31.23 20.61 -22.56
C PHE A 86 30.83 19.31 -23.26
N SER A 87 29.54 18.99 -23.28
CA SER A 87 29.02 17.83 -23.99
C SER A 87 29.32 17.94 -25.48
N VAL A 88 29.74 16.82 -26.07
CA VAL A 88 29.97 16.71 -27.51
C VAL A 88 28.73 16.05 -28.11
N GLU A 89 28.18 16.66 -29.17
CA GLU A 89 27.09 16.06 -29.91
C GLU A 89 27.55 14.72 -30.51
N LEU A 90 26.92 13.63 -30.07
CA LEU A 90 27.21 12.31 -30.58
C LEU A 90 26.53 12.15 -31.94
N VAL A 91 27.32 12.21 -33.01
CA VAL A 91 26.85 11.83 -34.33
C VAL A 91 26.39 10.37 -34.29
N ARG A 92 25.25 10.06 -34.91
CA ARG A 92 24.81 8.66 -35.04
C ARG A 92 25.89 7.87 -35.77
N GLN A 93 26.53 6.97 -35.04
CA GLN A 93 27.42 5.99 -35.63
C GLN A 93 26.60 4.94 -36.37
N GLU A 94 27.15 4.45 -37.48
CA GLU A 94 26.55 3.31 -38.17
C GLU A 94 26.48 2.11 -37.22
N VAL A 95 25.42 1.30 -37.35
CA VAL A 95 25.23 0.10 -36.53
C VAL A 95 26.47 -0.77 -36.69
N GLY A 96 27.09 -1.14 -35.57
CA GLY A 96 28.38 -1.84 -35.57
C GLY A 96 28.38 -3.13 -36.40
N ARG A 97 29.59 -3.67 -36.64
CA ARG A 97 29.72 -4.95 -37.36
C ARG A 97 28.91 -6.05 -36.65
N PRO A 98 28.31 -6.99 -37.40
CA PRO A 98 27.69 -8.17 -36.80
C PRO A 98 28.67 -8.84 -35.85
N ASN A 99 28.18 -9.26 -34.69
CA ASN A 99 29.01 -9.83 -33.62
C ASN A 99 29.79 -11.05 -34.16
N PRO A 100 31.13 -11.01 -34.24
CA PRO A 100 31.92 -12.12 -34.77
C PRO A 100 31.95 -13.35 -33.84
N PHE A 101 31.42 -13.21 -32.63
CA PHE A 101 31.22 -14.29 -31.67
C PHE A 101 29.78 -14.84 -31.67
N LEU A 102 28.95 -14.45 -32.64
CA LEU A 102 27.66 -15.12 -32.85
C LEU A 102 27.93 -16.62 -33.07
N PRO A 103 27.26 -17.52 -32.31
CA PRO A 103 27.43 -18.95 -32.49
C PRO A 103 27.15 -19.33 -33.95
N ILE A 104 28.16 -19.88 -34.62
CA ILE A 104 28.01 -20.47 -35.95
C ILE A 104 27.39 -21.86 -35.80
N GLY A 105 26.06 -21.89 -35.65
CA GLY A 105 25.29 -23.14 -35.56
C GLY A 105 24.62 -23.37 -34.21
N ARG A 106 23.53 -24.14 -34.25
CA ARG A 106 22.67 -24.50 -33.12
C ARG A 106 23.37 -25.37 -32.09
#